data_AF-A0A2N8NTJ4-F1
#
_entry.id   AF-A0A2N8NTJ4-F1
#
_cell.length_a   1.000
_cell.length_b   1.000
_cell.length_c   1.000
_cell.angle_alpha   90.00
_cell.angle_beta   90.00
_cell.angle_gamma   90.00
#
_symmetry.space_group_name_H-M   'P 1'
#
loop_
_entity.id
_entity.type
_entity.pdbx_description
1 polymer ?
#
loop_
_entity_poly.entity_id
_entity_poly.type
_entity_poly.pdbx_seq_one_letter_code
_entity_poly.pdbx_strand_id
1 'polypeptide(L)' 'MKHQGDGYRIGATVVDTRGDVEAVVQKRDRGRYLIKGLWGGRQWWADSSELRAVTAEERLTLRLPEVGG' A
#
# COMPACT_ATOMS: atom_id res chain seq x y z
N MET A 1 -13.91 -23.08 9.72
CA MET A 1 -12.57 -22.54 10.00
C MET A 1 -12.46 -21.18 9.32
N LYS A 2 -12.47 -20.07 10.07
CA LYS A 2 -12.29 -18.74 9.47
C LYS A 2 -10.79 -18.54 9.25
N HIS A 3 -10.36 -18.41 7.99
CA HIS A 3 -8.97 -18.25 7.62
C HIS A 3 -8.39 -16.99 8.27
N GLN A 4 -7.61 -17.17 9.35
CA GLN A 4 -6.61 -16.21 9.77
C GLN A 4 -5.53 -16.21 8.69
N GLY A 5 -5.58 -15.27 7.76
CA GLY A 5 -4.63 -15.23 6.64
C GLY A 5 -4.89 -14.08 5.70
N ASP A 6 -6.14 -13.62 5.62
CA ASP A 6 -6.47 -12.42 4.90
C ASP A 6 -6.24 -11.21 5.81
N GLY A 7 -5.07 -10.61 5.66
CA GLY A 7 -4.76 -9.34 6.30
C GLY A 7 -5.84 -8.29 6.16
N TYR A 8 -5.89 -7.32 7.07
CA TYR A 8 -6.85 -6.22 6.97
C TYR A 8 -6.53 -5.35 5.76
N ARG A 9 -7.56 -4.96 5.01
CA ARG A 9 -7.42 -4.02 3.90
C ARG A 9 -7.09 -2.65 4.46
N ILE A 10 -5.85 -2.23 4.25
CA ILE A 10 -5.41 -0.89 4.59
C ILE A 10 -5.51 -0.13 3.30
N GLY A 11 -6.59 0.63 3.12
CA GLY A 11 -6.66 1.61 2.06
C GLY A 11 -5.63 2.71 2.33
N ALA A 12 -4.36 2.45 2.06
CA ALA A 12 -3.28 3.43 2.21
C ALA A 12 -2.49 3.50 0.92
N THR A 13 -2.13 4.72 0.53
CA THR A 13 -1.12 4.94 -0.51
C THR A 13 0.25 5.05 0.16
N VAL A 14 1.19 4.27 -0.34
CA VAL A 14 2.58 4.21 0.10
C VAL A 14 3.50 4.52 -1.07
N VAL A 15 4.73 4.90 -0.77
CA VAL A 15 5.82 5.02 -1.74
C VAL A 15 6.83 3.92 -1.45
N ASP A 16 7.27 3.20 -2.47
CA ASP A 16 8.32 2.19 -2.32
C ASP A 16 9.73 2.81 -2.28
N THR A 17 10.75 1.99 -2.09
CA THR A 17 12.16 2.43 -2.06
C THR A 17 12.67 3.00 -3.39
N ARG A 18 11.94 2.81 -4.50
CA ARG A 18 12.26 3.34 -5.82
C ARG A 18 11.58 4.68 -6.09
N GLY A 19 10.70 5.12 -5.18
CA GLY A 19 9.91 6.34 -5.35
C GLY A 19 8.60 6.10 -6.09
N ASP A 20 8.26 4.85 -6.42
CA ASP A 20 7.02 4.50 -7.10
C ASP A 20 5.86 4.54 -6.11
N VAL A 21 4.71 5.02 -6.57
CA VAL A 21 3.53 5.27 -5.74
C VAL A 21 2.55 4.11 -5.87
N GLU A 22 2.19 3.58 -4.72
CA GLU A 22 1.68 2.24 -4.57
C GLU A 22 0.47 2.19 -3.65
N ALA A 23 -0.53 1.36 -3.94
CA ALA A 23 -1.68 1.17 -3.06
C ALA A 23 -1.49 -0.10 -2.21
N VAL A 24 -1.57 0.04 -0.90
CA VAL A 24 -1.65 -1.10 0.02
C VAL A 24 -3.06 -1.67 -0.05
N VAL A 25 -3.19 -2.99 -0.10
CA VAL A 25 -4.51 -3.65 -0.14
C VAL A 25 -4.67 -4.69 0.96
N GLN A 26 -3.59 -5.14 1.61
CA GLN A 26 -3.70 -6.15 2.67
C GLN A 26 -2.49 -6.16 3.61
N LYS A 27 -2.67 -6.31 4.93
CA LYS A 27 -1.57 -6.51 5.89
C LYS A 27 -1.58 -7.93 6.47
N ARG A 28 -0.65 -8.78 6.03
CA ARG A 28 -0.62 -10.20 6.40
C ARG A 28 -0.11 -10.45 7.83
N ASP A 29 0.95 -9.77 8.25
CA ASP A 29 1.65 -9.98 9.54
C ASP A 29 2.21 -8.66 10.11
N ARG A 30 2.94 -8.72 11.25
CA ARG A 30 3.72 -7.57 11.79
C ARG A 30 4.86 -7.19 10.84
N GLY A 31 4.55 -6.40 9.81
CA GLY A 31 5.54 -5.77 8.93
C GLY A 31 5.40 -6.12 7.46
N ARG A 32 4.58 -7.10 7.06
CA ARG A 32 4.37 -7.43 5.63
C ARG A 32 3.05 -6.93 5.08
N TYR A 33 3.14 -6.29 3.93
CA TYR A 33 2.03 -5.66 3.23
C TYR A 33 1.95 -6.17 1.79
N LEU A 34 0.73 -6.45 1.33
CA LEU A 34 0.41 -6.69 -0.06
C LEU A 34 0.22 -5.35 -0.74
N ILE A 35 1.09 -5.10 -1.71
CA ILE A 35 1.12 -3.89 -2.51
C ILE A 35 0.48 -4.16 -3.85
N LYS A 36 -0.29 -3.20 -4.34
CA LYS A 36 -0.88 -3.17 -5.67
C LYS A 36 -0.47 -1.89 -6.38
N GLY A 37 0.27 -2.06 -7.47
CA GLY A 37 0.59 -1.03 -8.45
C GLY A 37 -0.63 -0.25 -8.88
N LEU A 38 -0.61 1.07 -8.69
CA LEU A 38 -1.69 1.95 -9.17
C LEU A 38 -1.76 1.97 -10.69
N TRP A 39 -0.60 1.99 -11.36
CA TRP A 39 -0.50 2.16 -12.81
C TRP A 39 -0.49 0.83 -13.58
N GLY A 40 0.06 -0.23 -12.97
CA GLY A 40 0.22 -1.54 -13.63
C GLY A 40 -0.65 -2.65 -13.06
N GLY A 41 -1.35 -2.43 -11.95
CA GLY A 41 -2.17 -3.45 -11.27
C GLY A 41 -1.38 -4.64 -10.71
N ARG A 42 -0.06 -4.66 -10.87
CA ARG A 42 0.85 -5.70 -10.38
C ARG A 42 0.77 -5.76 -8.86
N GLN A 43 0.77 -6.98 -8.32
CA GLN A 43 0.77 -7.20 -6.88
C GLN A 43 2.05 -7.89 -6.42
N TRP A 44 2.57 -7.47 -5.28
CA TRP A 44 3.73 -8.09 -4.62
C TRP A 44 3.71 -7.86 -3.11
N TRP A 45 4.48 -8.67 -2.40
CA TRP A 45 4.69 -8.50 -0.96
C TRP A 45 5.90 -7.63 -0.71
N ALA A 46 5.76 -6.65 0.18
CA ALA A 46 6.84 -5.78 0.64
C ALA A 46 6.83 -5.65 2.17
N ASP A 47 8.00 -5.40 2.74
CA ASP A 47 8.14 -5.10 4.17
C ASP A 47 7.83 -3.61 4.46
N SER A 48 7.35 -3.30 5.66
CA SER A 48 7.14 -1.92 6.12
C SER A 48 8.38 -1.05 6.01
N SER A 49 9.58 -1.62 6.16
CA SER A 49 10.84 -0.89 6.02
C SER A 49 11.12 -0.45 4.58
N GLU A 50 10.48 -1.08 3.59
CA GLU A 50 10.59 -0.75 2.17
C GLU A 50 9.54 0.27 1.72
N LEU A 51 8.64 0.68 2.62
CA LEU A 51 7.47 1.48 2.31
C LEU A 51 7.42 2.69 3.24
N ARG A 52 7.10 3.86 2.66
CA ARG A 52 6.72 5.03 3.47
C ARG A 52 5.30 5.47 3.14
N ALA A 53 4.63 6.07 4.12
CA ALA A 53 3.35 6.71 3.88
C ALA A 53 3.54 7.89 2.91
N VAL A 54 2.63 8.02 1.93
CA VAL A 54 2.57 9.20 1.06
C VAL A 54 2.14 10.41 1.89
N THR A 55 2.86 11.52 1.76
CA THR A 55 2.54 12.78 2.45
C THR A 55 1.32 13.48 1.82
N ALA A 56 0.71 14.44 2.53
CA ALA A 56 -0.41 15.21 1.98
C ALA A 56 -0.03 15.97 0.69
N GLU A 57 1.20 16.49 0.64
CA GLU A 57 1.72 17.26 -0.50
C GLU A 57 1.93 16.38 -1.75
N GLU A 58 2.39 15.15 -1.54
CA GLU A 58 2.56 14.16 -2.61
C GLU A 58 1.22 13.66 -3.13
N ARG A 59 0.21 13.50 -2.26
CA ARG A 59 -1.16 13.18 -2.70
C ARG A 59 -1.71 14.23 -3.66
N LEU A 60 -1.50 15.51 -3.36
CA LEU A 60 -1.92 16.62 -4.21
C LEU A 60 -1.16 16.63 -5.54
N THR A 61 0.16 16.49 -5.48
CA THR A 61 1.04 16.50 -6.66
C THR A 61 0.72 15.35 -7.62
N LEU A 62 0.48 14.17 -7.08
CA LEU A 62 0.26 12.94 -7.84
C LEU A 62 -1.22 12.67 -8.15
N ARG A 63 -2.13 13.57 -7.73
CA ARG A 63 -3.59 13.44 -7.86
C ARG A 63 -4.11 12.07 -7.40
N LEU A 64 -3.54 11.57 -6.30
CA LEU A 64 -3.92 10.26 -5.79
C LEU A 64 -5.34 10.35 -5.22
N PRO A 65 -6.20 9.36 -5.50
CA PRO A 65 -7.53 9.34 -4.90
C PRO A 65 -7.38 9.34 -3.38
N GLU A 66 -8.24 10.10 -2.69
CA GLU A 66 -8.41 9.94 -1.25
C GLU A 66 -8.69 8.47 -0.99
N VAL A 67 -7.84 7.82 -0.20
CA VAL A 67 -8.09 6.43 0.11
C VAL A 67 -9.16 6.40 1.19
N GLY A 68 -10.41 6.38 0.72
CA GLY A 68 -11.60 6.29 1.56
C GLY A 68 -11.61 5.00 2.36
N GLY A 69 -11.95 5.14 3.64
CA GLY A 69 -12.14 4.04 4.58
C GLY A 69 -13.35 3.15 4.28
#